data_AF-A0A0E0NGN7-F1
#
_entry.id   AF-A0A0E0NGN7-F1
#
_cell.length_a   1.000
_cell.length_b   1.000
_cell.length_c   1.000
_cell.angle_alpha   90.00
_cell.angle_beta   90.00
_cell.angle_gamma   90.00
#
_symmetry.space_group_name_H-M   'P 1'
#
loop_
_entity.id
_entity.type
_entity.pdbx_description
1 polymer ?
#
loop_
_entity_poly.entity_id
_entity_poly.type
_entity_poly.pdbx_seq_one_letter_code
_entity_poly.pdbx_strand_id
1 'polypeptide(L)'
;MMLLGSPSSGGYGGKFAGASPAGGTTTMAPSAKQPSSRAPPPGITGGRNDLRILSPAAAAAAVGGLEMKKPEAEGIAESLQATHRKELEASIRKQLQGVELSPSPYDTAWVAMVPLRGSSHNPSFPQCVDWILENQWDDGSWSIDGSISTANKDVLSSTLACVLALNKWNVGREHIRRGLSFIGRNFSIAMDDQAVAPIGFGITFPAMLTLANGSGLEVPVRQNDIDSLNHLREMKIQRFNCQYQSLS
;
A
#
# COMPACT_ATOMS: atom_id res chain seq x y z
N MET A 1 -54.04 -35.72 8.68
CA MET A 1 -54.67 -36.92 8.11
C MET A 1 -55.72 -36.47 7.09
N MET A 2 -55.32 -36.36 5.83
CA MET A 2 -56.20 -36.32 4.64
C MET A 2 -55.45 -37.05 3.52
N LEU A 3 -56.17 -37.94 2.87
CA LEU A 3 -55.69 -39.00 1.99
C LEU A 3 -55.56 -38.55 0.53
N LEU A 4 -54.45 -38.99 -0.08
CA LEU A 4 -54.25 -39.57 -1.42
C LEU A 4 -55.28 -39.29 -2.54
N GLY A 5 -54.74 -38.92 -3.72
CA GLY A 5 -55.46 -39.00 -4.99
C GLY A 5 -54.67 -38.53 -6.23
N SER A 6 -53.71 -39.33 -6.68
CA SER A 6 -53.29 -39.46 -8.10
C SER A 6 -53.76 -40.86 -8.56
N PRO A 7 -54.09 -41.16 -9.84
CA PRO A 7 -53.14 -41.02 -10.97
C PRO A 7 -53.73 -40.82 -12.40
N SER A 8 -52.82 -40.57 -13.35
CA SER A 8 -52.63 -41.36 -14.60
C SER A 8 -52.65 -40.62 -15.94
N SER A 9 -51.50 -40.72 -16.62
CA SER A 9 -51.28 -41.13 -18.03
C SER A 9 -51.86 -40.31 -19.19
N GLY A 10 -50.95 -39.89 -20.09
CA GLY A 10 -51.28 -39.52 -21.46
C GLY A 10 -50.08 -38.93 -22.19
N GLY A 11 -49.18 -39.79 -22.69
CA GLY A 11 -48.11 -39.38 -23.59
C GLY A 11 -48.59 -39.26 -25.03
N TYR A 12 -48.16 -38.23 -25.75
CA TYR A 12 -48.09 -38.19 -27.21
C TYR A 12 -46.90 -37.34 -27.64
N GLY A 13 -46.04 -37.95 -28.46
CA GLY A 13 -44.89 -37.29 -29.09
C GLY A 13 -45.29 -36.46 -30.29
N GLY A 14 -44.46 -35.47 -30.61
CA GLY A 14 -44.57 -34.65 -31.82
C GLY A 14 -43.33 -33.77 -31.99
N LYS A 15 -42.33 -34.28 -32.74
CA LYS A 15 -41.30 -33.46 -33.39
C LYS A 15 -41.97 -32.56 -34.42
N PHE A 16 -41.50 -31.32 -34.61
CA PHE A 16 -41.00 -30.81 -35.90
C PHE A 16 -40.61 -29.32 -35.83
N ALA A 17 -39.57 -29.02 -36.62
CA ALA A 17 -39.26 -27.74 -37.25
C ALA A 17 -38.79 -26.57 -36.37
N GLY A 18 -37.47 -26.53 -36.16
CA GLY A 18 -36.74 -25.27 -35.95
C GLY A 18 -36.53 -24.56 -37.29
N ALA A 19 -36.96 -23.31 -37.37
CA ALA A 19 -36.61 -22.38 -38.43
C ALA A 19 -35.69 -21.28 -37.86
N SER A 20 -34.59 -21.06 -38.58
CA SER A 20 -33.60 -19.98 -38.48
C SER A 20 -34.27 -18.58 -38.52
N PRO A 21 -33.60 -17.46 -38.14
CA PRO A 21 -32.38 -17.04 -38.87
C PRO A 21 -31.35 -16.20 -38.09
N ALA A 22 -30.26 -15.96 -38.82
CA ALA A 22 -29.48 -14.72 -38.86
C ALA A 22 -28.22 -14.62 -37.99
N GLY A 23 -27.16 -14.15 -38.65
CA GLY A 23 -26.10 -13.40 -37.99
C GLY A 23 -24.73 -14.06 -37.97
N GLY A 24 -24.20 -14.42 -39.14
CA GLY A 24 -22.76 -14.58 -39.29
C GLY A 24 -22.08 -13.21 -39.16
N THR A 25 -21.53 -12.92 -37.99
CA THR A 25 -20.60 -11.82 -37.78
C THR A 25 -19.24 -12.37 -37.39
N THR A 26 -18.33 -12.24 -38.34
CA THR A 26 -16.87 -12.26 -38.26
C THR A 26 -16.31 -12.09 -36.84
N THR A 27 -15.74 -13.16 -36.31
CA THR A 27 -14.81 -13.13 -35.17
C THR A 27 -13.52 -12.44 -35.61
N MET A 28 -13.44 -11.12 -35.41
CA MET A 28 -12.16 -10.40 -35.38
C MET A 28 -11.57 -10.55 -33.99
N ALA A 29 -10.43 -11.23 -33.91
CA ALA A 29 -9.61 -11.31 -32.71
C ALA A 29 -9.25 -9.90 -32.20
N PRO A 30 -9.36 -9.60 -30.90
CA PRO A 30 -8.75 -8.40 -30.37
C PRO A 30 -7.23 -8.62 -30.36
N SER A 31 -6.55 -7.84 -31.19
CA SER A 31 -5.11 -7.65 -31.21
C SER A 31 -4.58 -7.49 -29.78
N ALA A 32 -3.65 -8.37 -29.40
CA ALA A 32 -2.90 -8.25 -28.16
C ALA A 32 -2.25 -6.86 -28.11
N LYS A 33 -2.72 -6.00 -27.19
CA LYS A 33 -1.95 -4.81 -26.81
C LYS A 33 -0.71 -5.32 -26.10
N GLN A 34 0.45 -5.14 -26.73
CA GLN A 34 1.74 -5.27 -26.08
C GLN A 34 1.72 -4.50 -24.76
N PRO A 35 2.31 -5.04 -23.68
CA PRO A 35 2.52 -4.26 -22.47
C PRO A 35 3.41 -3.06 -22.82
N SER A 36 2.85 -1.86 -22.67
CA SER A 36 3.59 -0.62 -22.74
C SER A 36 4.66 -0.64 -21.66
N SER A 37 5.90 -0.96 -22.05
CA SER A 37 7.07 -0.79 -21.20
C SER A 37 7.17 0.68 -20.81
N ARG A 38 6.75 1.01 -19.60
CA ARG A 38 6.99 2.33 -19.03
C ARG A 38 8.50 2.43 -18.82
N ALA A 39 9.17 3.18 -19.70
CA ALA A 39 10.56 3.53 -19.52
C ALA A 39 10.73 4.24 -18.16
N PRO A 40 11.78 3.94 -17.39
CA PRO A 40 12.05 4.67 -16.16
C PRO A 40 12.30 6.15 -16.50
N PRO A 41 11.90 7.10 -15.62
CA PRO A 41 12.26 8.51 -15.81
C PRO A 41 13.79 8.64 -15.83
N PRO A 42 14.34 9.60 -16.59
CA PRO A 42 15.79 9.76 -16.71
C PRO A 42 16.40 9.94 -15.32
N GLY A 43 17.26 8.98 -14.96
CA GLY A 43 18.08 9.06 -13.77
C GLY A 43 18.94 10.32 -13.85
N ILE A 44 18.86 11.16 -12.82
CA ILE A 44 19.87 12.18 -12.59
C ILE A 44 21.14 11.42 -12.24
N THR A 45 22.04 11.31 -13.22
CA THR A 45 23.42 10.87 -13.01
C THR A 45 24.13 11.94 -12.19
N GLY A 46 23.93 11.91 -10.88
CA GLY A 46 24.76 12.60 -9.92
C GLY A 46 26.11 11.88 -9.88
N GLY A 47 27.06 12.36 -10.69
CA GLY A 47 28.45 11.96 -10.57
C GLY A 47 28.91 12.20 -9.14
N ARG A 48 29.36 11.14 -8.46
CA ARG A 48 30.20 11.24 -7.27
C ARG A 48 31.49 11.93 -7.67
N ASN A 49 31.52 13.26 -7.61
CA ASN A 49 32.75 13.99 -7.44
C ASN A 49 33.13 13.83 -5.97
N ASP A 50 33.86 12.76 -5.64
CA ASP A 50 34.64 12.71 -4.41
C ASP A 50 35.74 13.76 -4.51
N LEU A 51 35.35 15.01 -4.23
CA LEU A 51 36.25 16.08 -3.82
C LEU A 51 36.95 15.56 -2.55
N ARG A 52 38.14 14.98 -2.73
CA ARG A 52 39.10 14.89 -1.64
C ARG A 52 39.27 16.31 -1.11
N ILE A 53 38.78 16.54 0.11
CA ILE A 53 39.07 17.75 0.88
C ILE A 53 40.58 17.72 1.12
N LEU A 54 41.33 18.35 0.22
CA LEU A 54 42.71 18.70 0.48
C LEU A 54 42.69 19.79 1.54
N SER A 55 43.31 19.50 2.68
CA SER A 55 43.57 20.49 3.74
C SER A 55 44.22 21.75 3.13
N PRO A 56 43.86 22.97 3.57
CA PRO A 56 44.37 24.23 3.01
C PRO A 56 45.89 24.41 3.04
N ALA A 57 46.63 23.54 3.74
CA ALA A 57 48.08 23.66 3.91
C ALA A 57 48.91 23.23 2.67
N ALA A 58 48.33 22.56 1.66
CA ALA A 58 49.10 21.95 0.58
C ALA A 58 49.12 22.73 -0.76
N ALA A 59 48.37 23.84 -0.90
CA ALA A 59 48.27 24.60 -2.15
C ALA A 59 49.12 25.90 -2.17
N ALA A 60 50.03 26.09 -1.22
CA ALA A 60 50.84 27.31 -1.05
C ALA A 60 52.29 27.19 -1.57
N ALA A 61 52.57 26.28 -2.52
CA ALA A 61 53.92 26.04 -3.00
C ALA A 61 53.99 25.86 -4.52
N ALA A 62 53.68 26.92 -5.27
CA ALA A 62 54.33 27.25 -6.54
C ALA A 62 53.73 28.54 -7.13
N VAL A 63 54.60 29.32 -7.77
CA VAL A 63 54.37 30.58 -8.50
C VAL A 63 54.61 31.82 -7.65
N GLY A 64 55.82 32.36 -7.81
CA GLY A 64 56.25 33.61 -7.24
C GLY A 64 55.56 34.82 -7.85
N GLY A 65 55.55 35.88 -7.04
CA GLY A 65 55.53 37.28 -7.47
C GLY A 65 54.38 37.69 -8.39
N LEU A 66 53.28 38.14 -7.80
CA LEU A 66 52.55 39.36 -8.17
C LEU A 66 51.50 39.59 -7.08
N GLU A 67 51.72 40.64 -6.30
CA GLU A 67 50.87 41.07 -5.20
C GLU A 67 49.55 41.61 -5.76
N MET A 68 48.48 40.80 -5.67
CA MET A 68 47.12 41.26 -5.92
C MET A 68 46.35 41.30 -4.59
N LYS A 69 45.70 42.43 -4.36
CA LYS A 69 44.85 42.80 -3.21
C LYS A 69 44.07 41.61 -2.61
N LYS A 70 44.38 41.31 -1.35
CA LYS A 70 43.74 40.29 -0.50
C LYS A 70 42.28 40.54 -0.03
N PRO A 71 41.68 41.76 -0.01
CA PRO A 71 40.34 41.93 0.55
C PRO A 71 39.17 41.50 -0.36
N GLU A 72 39.41 41.28 -1.65
CA GLU A 72 38.34 40.99 -2.61
C GLU A 72 37.90 39.51 -2.59
N ALA A 73 38.83 38.58 -2.34
CA ALA A 73 38.53 37.15 -2.29
C ALA A 73 37.71 36.75 -1.06
N GLU A 74 37.93 37.40 0.09
CA GLU A 74 37.20 37.15 1.33
C GLU A 74 35.74 37.67 1.25
N GLY A 75 35.53 38.85 0.67
CA GLY A 75 34.19 39.40 0.46
C GLY A 75 33.32 38.60 -0.54
N ILE A 76 33.94 37.93 -1.52
CA ILE A 76 33.22 37.07 -2.48
C ILE A 76 32.75 35.77 -1.79
N ALA A 77 33.56 35.19 -0.91
CA ALA A 77 33.20 33.98 -0.17
C ALA A 77 32.06 34.23 0.84
N GLU A 78 32.08 35.37 1.54
CA GLU A 78 31.00 35.79 2.44
C GLU A 78 29.69 36.06 1.68
N SER A 79 29.79 36.68 0.51
CA SER A 79 28.64 36.91 -0.39
C SER A 79 28.01 35.60 -0.91
N LEU A 80 28.84 34.62 -1.25
CA LEU A 80 28.39 33.29 -1.68
C LEU A 80 27.69 32.51 -0.55
N GLN A 81 28.20 32.61 0.67
CA GLN A 81 27.56 32.00 1.84
C GLN A 81 26.23 32.70 2.19
N ALA A 82 26.17 34.02 2.10
CA ALA A 82 24.95 34.78 2.36
C ALA A 82 23.84 34.51 1.34
N THR A 83 24.21 34.32 0.06
CA THR A 83 23.26 33.93 -1.00
C THR A 83 22.73 32.52 -0.79
N HIS A 84 23.62 31.56 -0.52
CA HIS A 84 23.22 30.17 -0.24
C HIS A 84 22.34 30.06 1.00
N ARG A 85 22.60 30.87 2.04
CA ARG A 85 21.73 30.95 3.24
C ARG A 85 20.34 31.47 2.92
N LYS A 86 20.23 32.54 2.11
CA LYS A 86 18.94 33.10 1.69
C LYS A 86 18.14 32.13 0.84
N GLU A 87 18.81 31.38 -0.04
CA GLU A 87 18.18 30.33 -0.85
C GLU A 87 17.67 29.18 0.03
N LEU A 88 18.47 28.74 1.02
CA LEU A 88 18.05 27.73 1.98
C LEU A 88 16.85 28.20 2.81
N GLU A 89 16.87 29.43 3.31
CA GLU A 89 15.75 30.03 4.04
C GLU A 89 14.48 30.12 3.18
N ALA A 90 14.61 30.49 1.90
CA ALA A 90 13.49 30.52 0.97
C ALA A 90 12.94 29.10 0.71
N SER A 91 13.81 28.10 0.56
CA SER A 91 13.43 26.69 0.39
C SER A 91 12.69 26.15 1.62
N ILE A 92 13.20 26.43 2.83
CA ILE A 92 12.55 26.04 4.08
C ILE A 92 11.17 26.71 4.21
N ARG A 93 11.08 28.02 3.96
CA ARG A 93 9.79 28.73 3.99
C ARG A 93 8.80 28.14 3.00
N LYS A 94 9.24 27.80 1.79
CA LYS A 94 8.41 27.15 0.77
C LYS A 94 7.92 25.77 1.22
N GLN A 95 8.78 24.96 1.83
CA GLN A 95 8.40 23.64 2.34
C GLN A 95 7.41 23.73 3.52
N LEU A 96 7.60 24.70 4.42
CA LEU A 96 6.68 24.91 5.55
C LEU A 96 5.31 25.47 5.12
N GLN A 97 5.23 26.15 3.98
CA GLN A 97 3.97 26.65 3.43
C GLN A 97 3.13 25.57 2.74
N GLY A 98 3.74 24.43 2.39
CA GLY A 98 3.06 23.32 1.71
C GLY A 98 3.58 21.98 2.22
N VAL A 99 3.13 21.58 3.42
CA VAL A 99 3.39 20.23 3.94
C VAL A 99 2.52 19.26 3.16
N GLU A 100 3.10 18.62 2.15
CA GLU A 100 2.46 17.52 1.43
C GLU A 100 2.75 16.22 2.18
N LEU A 101 1.75 15.70 2.88
CA LEU A 101 1.83 14.40 3.53
C LEU A 101 1.44 13.32 2.53
N SER A 102 2.24 12.25 2.44
CA SER A 102 1.85 11.08 1.68
C SER A 102 0.63 10.40 2.33
N PRO A 103 -0.34 9.92 1.53
CA PRO A 103 -1.45 9.16 2.08
C PRO A 103 -0.98 7.86 2.74
N SER A 104 -1.52 7.57 3.92
CA SER A 104 -1.35 6.27 4.59
C SER A 104 -2.28 5.25 3.96
N PRO A 105 -1.78 4.15 3.36
CA PRO A 105 -2.66 3.13 2.77
C PRO A 105 -3.54 2.45 3.83
N TYR A 106 -3.00 2.22 5.03
CA TYR A 106 -3.74 1.63 6.15
C TYR A 106 -4.96 2.49 6.53
N ASP A 107 -4.76 3.79 6.76
CA ASP A 107 -5.85 4.69 7.17
C ASP A 107 -6.84 4.91 6.01
N THR A 108 -6.33 5.04 4.78
CA THR A 108 -7.17 5.16 3.58
C THR A 108 -8.07 3.95 3.40
N ALA A 109 -7.59 2.73 3.70
CA ALA A 109 -8.38 1.52 3.67
C ALA A 109 -9.50 1.50 4.72
N TRP A 110 -9.23 1.97 5.94
CA TRP A 110 -10.27 2.10 6.96
C TRP A 110 -11.35 3.09 6.57
N VAL A 111 -10.97 4.25 5.99
CA VAL A 111 -11.92 5.23 5.47
C VAL A 111 -12.73 4.66 4.30
N ALA A 112 -12.08 3.92 3.40
CA ALA A 112 -12.73 3.26 2.27
C ALA A 112 -13.80 2.26 2.71
N MET A 113 -13.66 1.62 3.88
CA MET A 113 -14.62 0.65 4.41
C MET A 113 -15.89 1.26 5.02
N VAL A 114 -16.01 2.59 5.10
CA VAL A 114 -17.18 3.25 5.70
C VAL A 114 -18.36 3.24 4.72
N PRO A 115 -19.49 2.60 5.05
CA PRO A 115 -20.67 2.59 4.18
C PRO A 115 -21.38 3.94 4.17
N LEU A 116 -22.04 4.25 3.05
CA LEU A 116 -22.91 5.40 2.92
C LEU A 116 -24.09 5.30 3.91
N ARG A 117 -24.47 6.41 4.53
CA ARG A 117 -25.62 6.41 5.44
C ARG A 117 -26.88 5.97 4.69
N GLY A 118 -27.54 4.93 5.21
CA GLY A 118 -28.74 4.36 4.60
C GLY A 118 -28.47 3.38 3.43
N SER A 119 -27.21 3.08 3.11
CA SER A 119 -26.86 2.07 2.10
C SER A 119 -25.64 1.25 2.52
N SER A 120 -25.79 -0.07 2.62
CA SER A 120 -24.68 -0.99 2.89
C SER A 120 -23.87 -1.36 1.65
N HIS A 121 -24.31 -0.94 0.45
CA HIS A 121 -23.73 -1.38 -0.82
C HIS A 121 -22.77 -0.38 -1.44
N ASN A 122 -22.71 0.86 -0.94
CA ASN A 122 -21.88 1.92 -1.49
C ASN A 122 -20.95 2.52 -0.43
N PRO A 123 -19.70 2.84 -0.77
CA PRO A 123 -18.79 3.56 0.13
C PRO A 123 -19.25 5.01 0.31
N SER A 124 -19.05 5.56 1.51
CA SER A 124 -19.18 7.00 1.77
C SER A 124 -18.09 7.81 1.03
N PHE A 125 -16.93 7.20 0.80
CA PHE A 125 -15.74 7.83 0.23
C PHE A 125 -15.18 6.99 -0.93
N PRO A 126 -15.83 6.99 -2.11
CA PRO A 126 -15.41 6.18 -3.26
C PRO A 126 -13.97 6.49 -3.70
N GLN A 127 -13.52 7.74 -3.58
CA GLN A 127 -12.16 8.15 -3.91
C GLN A 127 -11.07 7.39 -3.12
N CYS A 128 -11.38 6.92 -1.91
CA CYS A 128 -10.43 6.10 -1.14
C CYS A 128 -10.34 4.69 -1.73
N VAL A 129 -11.43 4.15 -2.28
CA VAL A 129 -11.43 2.86 -2.98
C VAL A 129 -10.62 2.97 -4.27
N ASP A 130 -10.84 4.03 -5.05
CA ASP A 130 -10.12 4.30 -6.28
C ASP A 130 -8.61 4.46 -6.02
N TRP A 131 -8.24 5.22 -4.98
CA TRP A 131 -6.85 5.36 -4.58
C TRP A 131 -6.20 4.01 -4.25
N ILE A 132 -6.89 3.12 -3.53
CA ILE A 132 -6.35 1.78 -3.22
C ILE A 132 -6.11 0.98 -4.50
N LEU A 133 -7.03 1.03 -5.46
CA LEU A 133 -6.90 0.33 -6.75
C LEU A 133 -5.71 0.86 -7.58
N GLU A 134 -5.39 2.14 -7.47
CA GLU A 134 -4.34 2.78 -8.27
C GLU A 134 -2.93 2.71 -7.64
N ASN A 135 -2.83 2.37 -6.34
CA ASN A 135 -1.59 2.50 -5.57
C ASN A 135 -1.06 1.16 -5.01
N GLN A 136 -1.36 0.03 -5.66
CA GLN A 136 -0.74 -1.27 -5.32
C GLN A 136 0.62 -1.43 -6.01
N TRP A 137 1.64 -1.87 -5.27
CA TRP A 137 2.96 -2.18 -5.81
C TRP A 137 3.00 -3.50 -6.58
N ASP A 138 4.03 -3.66 -7.41
CA ASP A 138 4.23 -4.86 -8.24
C ASP A 138 4.29 -6.16 -7.44
N ASP A 139 4.87 -6.10 -6.23
CA ASP A 139 4.95 -7.23 -5.30
C ASP A 139 3.63 -7.58 -4.60
N GLY A 140 2.59 -6.78 -4.81
CA GLY A 140 1.25 -6.94 -4.23
C GLY A 140 1.01 -6.15 -2.94
N SER A 141 2.00 -5.42 -2.42
CA SER A 141 1.87 -4.66 -1.19
C SER A 141 1.28 -3.25 -1.39
N TRP A 142 0.88 -2.63 -0.29
CA TRP A 142 0.66 -1.19 -0.19
C TRP A 142 1.59 -0.60 0.87
N SER A 143 2.48 0.31 0.47
CA SER A 143 3.44 1.01 1.33
C SER A 143 3.43 2.51 1.05
N ILE A 144 3.91 3.31 2.01
CA ILE A 144 3.99 4.78 1.91
C ILE A 144 5.20 5.21 1.07
N ASP A 145 6.30 4.48 1.17
CA ASP A 145 7.53 4.77 0.44
C ASP A 145 7.76 3.72 -0.65
N GLY A 146 8.07 4.19 -1.86
CA GLY A 146 8.60 3.36 -2.94
C GLY A 146 10.03 2.86 -2.69
N SER A 147 10.48 2.87 -1.42
CA SER A 147 11.69 2.21 -0.97
C SER A 147 11.46 0.71 -1.05
N ILE A 148 11.79 0.17 -2.21
CA ILE A 148 11.82 -1.25 -2.49
C ILE A 148 12.53 -1.96 -1.33
N SER A 149 11.84 -2.90 -0.68
CA SER A 149 12.35 -4.26 -0.40
C SER A 149 12.19 -4.82 1.02
N THR A 150 11.70 -4.09 2.03
CA THR A 150 11.56 -4.72 3.36
C THR A 150 10.13 -4.72 3.81
N ALA A 151 9.45 -5.84 3.54
CA ALA A 151 8.22 -6.17 4.23
C ALA A 151 8.45 -5.98 5.74
N ASN A 152 7.53 -5.29 6.37
CA ASN A 152 7.55 -5.02 7.80
C ASN A 152 6.10 -5.06 8.31
N LYS A 153 5.91 -4.88 9.62
CA LYS A 153 4.58 -4.94 10.24
C LYS A 153 3.64 -3.82 9.77
N ASP A 154 4.15 -2.66 9.36
CA ASP A 154 3.35 -1.57 8.78
C ASP A 154 2.83 -1.93 7.39
N VAL A 155 3.70 -2.46 6.52
CA VAL A 155 3.35 -2.88 5.16
C VAL A 155 2.38 -4.06 5.18
N LEU A 156 2.58 -5.03 6.09
CA LEU A 156 1.63 -6.13 6.31
C LEU A 156 0.24 -5.60 6.73
N SER A 157 0.20 -4.67 7.69
CA SER A 157 -1.05 -4.09 8.17
C SER A 157 -1.76 -3.31 7.08
N SER A 158 -1.02 -2.45 6.36
CA SER A 158 -1.52 -1.67 5.24
C SER A 158 -2.08 -2.56 4.14
N THR A 159 -1.33 -3.60 3.75
CA THR A 159 -1.74 -4.54 2.70
C THR A 159 -3.01 -5.29 3.08
N LEU A 160 -3.09 -5.81 4.32
CA LEU A 160 -4.28 -6.53 4.77
C LEU A 160 -5.51 -5.61 4.87
N ALA A 161 -5.34 -4.37 5.34
CA ALA A 161 -6.40 -3.38 5.39
C ALA A 161 -6.93 -3.05 3.98
N CYS A 162 -6.04 -2.80 3.01
CA CYS A 162 -6.41 -2.56 1.62
C CYS A 162 -7.16 -3.75 1.00
N VAL A 163 -6.69 -4.98 1.25
CA VAL A 163 -7.39 -6.21 0.80
C VAL A 163 -8.81 -6.28 1.38
N LEU A 164 -8.99 -6.01 2.67
CA LEU A 164 -10.30 -5.98 3.33
C LEU A 164 -11.22 -4.92 2.72
N ALA A 165 -10.68 -3.73 2.44
CA ALA A 165 -11.44 -2.64 1.82
C ALA A 165 -11.95 -3.01 0.43
N LEU A 166 -11.08 -3.58 -0.43
CA LEU A 166 -11.48 -4.03 -1.76
C LEU A 166 -12.49 -5.17 -1.70
N ASN A 167 -12.31 -6.13 -0.78
CA ASN A 167 -13.22 -7.24 -0.59
C ASN A 167 -14.61 -6.79 -0.13
N LYS A 168 -14.68 -5.81 0.79
CA LYS A 168 -15.94 -5.27 1.29
C LYS A 168 -16.85 -4.77 0.16
N TRP A 169 -16.26 -4.15 -0.87
CA TRP A 169 -17.00 -3.61 -2.02
C TRP A 169 -17.03 -4.55 -3.23
N ASN A 170 -16.46 -5.75 -3.11
CA ASN A 170 -16.35 -6.74 -4.18
C ASN A 170 -15.71 -6.17 -5.47
N VAL A 171 -14.63 -5.41 -5.31
CA VAL A 171 -13.86 -4.81 -6.42
C VAL A 171 -12.41 -5.29 -6.38
N GLY A 172 -11.68 -5.11 -7.49
CA GLY A 172 -10.23 -5.33 -7.49
C GLY A 172 -9.77 -6.76 -7.20
N ARG A 173 -10.47 -7.78 -7.70
CA ARG A 173 -10.14 -9.22 -7.44
C ARG A 173 -8.66 -9.58 -7.62
N GLU A 174 -8.01 -9.05 -8.66
CA GLU A 174 -6.58 -9.31 -8.88
C GLU A 174 -5.69 -8.63 -7.83
N HIS A 175 -6.06 -7.42 -7.39
CA HIS A 175 -5.37 -6.72 -6.31
C HIS A 175 -5.49 -7.48 -4.99
N ILE A 176 -6.69 -8.02 -4.69
CA ILE A 176 -6.93 -8.90 -3.53
C ILE A 176 -6.01 -10.13 -3.61
N ARG A 177 -5.99 -10.84 -4.74
CA ARG A 177 -5.16 -12.04 -4.93
C ARG A 177 -3.68 -11.76 -4.71
N ARG A 178 -3.16 -10.67 -5.29
CA ARG A 178 -1.76 -10.24 -5.14
C ARG A 178 -1.43 -9.81 -3.70
N GLY A 179 -2.33 -9.08 -3.06
CA GLY A 179 -2.20 -8.67 -1.66
C GLY A 179 -2.16 -9.86 -0.72
N LEU A 180 -3.07 -10.82 -0.87
CA LEU A 180 -3.05 -12.07 -0.10
C LEU A 180 -1.76 -12.88 -0.34
N SER A 181 -1.29 -12.95 -1.58
CA SER A 181 -0.01 -13.59 -1.91
C SER A 181 1.18 -12.89 -1.24
N PHE A 182 1.16 -11.56 -1.12
CA PHE A 182 2.15 -10.81 -0.35
C PHE A 182 2.08 -11.14 1.14
N ILE A 183 0.88 -11.15 1.75
CA ILE A 183 0.69 -11.50 3.17
C ILE A 183 1.21 -12.89 3.46
N GLY A 184 0.83 -13.90 2.66
CA GLY A 184 1.27 -15.29 2.88
C GLY A 184 2.79 -15.46 2.82
N ARG A 185 3.45 -14.83 1.83
CA ARG A 185 4.92 -14.89 1.69
C ARG A 185 5.67 -14.24 2.85
N ASN A 186 5.08 -13.23 3.49
CA ASN A 186 5.74 -12.39 4.49
C ASN A 186 5.17 -12.58 5.90
N PHE A 187 4.31 -13.58 6.12
CA PHE A 187 3.57 -13.72 7.38
C PHE A 187 4.46 -13.96 8.60
N SER A 188 5.64 -14.57 8.41
CA SER A 188 6.61 -14.79 9.49
C SER A 188 6.99 -13.51 10.23
N ILE A 189 6.94 -12.36 9.56
CA ILE A 189 7.23 -11.04 10.14
C ILE A 189 6.17 -10.64 11.19
N ALA A 190 4.91 -11.06 11.01
CA ALA A 190 3.87 -10.83 12.00
C ALA A 190 4.12 -11.60 13.30
N MET A 191 4.80 -12.75 13.20
CA MET A 191 5.15 -13.64 14.32
C MET A 191 6.50 -13.31 14.96
N ASP A 192 7.32 -12.47 14.33
CA ASP A 192 8.62 -12.08 14.84
C ASP A 192 8.48 -11.02 15.94
N ASP A 193 8.70 -11.39 17.19
CA ASP A 193 8.68 -10.47 18.34
C ASP A 193 9.82 -9.43 18.31
N GLN A 194 10.90 -9.69 17.58
CA GLN A 194 12.03 -8.75 17.44
C GLN A 194 11.78 -7.70 16.36
N ALA A 195 10.86 -7.96 15.42
CA ALA A 195 10.51 -7.00 14.39
C ALA A 195 9.77 -5.79 14.99
N VAL A 196 10.26 -4.59 14.66
CA VAL A 196 9.64 -3.32 15.04
C VAL A 196 8.18 -3.31 14.60
N ALA A 197 7.28 -2.97 15.53
CA ALA A 197 5.85 -2.99 15.32
C ALA A 197 5.24 -1.61 15.53
N PRO A 198 4.32 -1.16 14.67
CA PRO A 198 3.51 0.01 14.96
C PRO A 198 2.68 -0.20 16.23
N ILE A 199 2.33 0.92 16.86
CA ILE A 199 1.47 0.93 18.04
C ILE A 199 0.16 0.21 17.71
N GLY A 200 -0.22 -0.73 18.57
CA GLY A 200 -1.46 -1.48 18.41
C GLY A 200 -1.41 -2.66 17.43
N PHE A 201 -0.30 -2.92 16.73
CA PHE A 201 -0.17 -4.04 15.78
C PHE A 201 -0.68 -5.37 16.36
N GLY A 202 -0.23 -5.72 17.57
CA GLY A 202 -0.61 -6.98 18.24
C GLY A 202 -2.09 -7.07 18.65
N ILE A 203 -2.87 -6.02 18.43
CA ILE A 203 -4.32 -5.98 18.68
C ILE A 203 -5.08 -5.84 17.35
N THR A 204 -4.64 -4.96 16.46
CA THR A 204 -5.32 -4.65 15.20
C THR A 204 -5.08 -5.70 14.13
N PHE A 205 -3.85 -6.18 13.96
CA PHE A 205 -3.51 -7.14 12.91
C PHE A 205 -4.22 -8.49 13.08
N PRO A 206 -4.26 -9.12 14.28
CA PRO A 206 -5.02 -10.36 14.48
C PRO A 206 -6.53 -10.15 14.32
N ALA A 207 -7.05 -8.98 14.70
CA ALA A 207 -8.45 -8.64 14.48
C ALA A 207 -8.79 -8.52 12.98
N MET A 208 -7.90 -7.96 12.17
CA MET A 208 -8.05 -7.91 10.71
C MET A 208 -8.03 -9.31 10.07
N LEU A 209 -7.18 -10.23 10.54
CA LEU A 209 -7.18 -11.62 10.08
C LEU A 209 -8.51 -12.31 10.38
N THR A 210 -9.05 -12.08 11.58
CA THR A 210 -10.37 -12.60 11.98
C THR A 210 -11.48 -12.01 11.10
N LEU A 211 -11.41 -10.71 10.80
CA LEU A 211 -12.35 -10.05 9.90
C LEU A 211 -12.27 -10.60 8.46
N ALA A 212 -11.07 -10.88 7.97
CA ALA A 212 -10.87 -11.47 6.64
C ALA A 212 -11.54 -12.85 6.56
N ASN A 213 -11.27 -13.73 7.52
CA ASN A 213 -11.89 -15.06 7.59
C ASN A 213 -13.42 -14.96 7.70
N GLY A 214 -13.94 -14.07 8.55
CA GLY A 214 -15.39 -13.86 8.71
C GLY A 214 -16.07 -13.27 7.46
N SER A 215 -15.30 -12.68 6.54
CA SER A 215 -15.78 -12.14 5.27
C SER A 215 -15.62 -13.10 4.08
N GLY A 216 -15.20 -14.34 4.33
CA GLY A 216 -14.97 -15.36 3.29
C GLY A 216 -13.67 -15.22 2.52
N LEU A 217 -12.72 -14.39 2.98
CA LEU A 217 -11.37 -14.35 2.42
C LEU A 217 -10.52 -15.47 3.02
N GLU A 218 -9.95 -16.30 2.15
CA GLU A 218 -8.95 -17.30 2.56
C GLU A 218 -7.56 -16.65 2.58
N VAL A 219 -7.12 -16.24 3.78
CA VAL A 219 -5.76 -15.75 3.96
C VAL A 219 -4.80 -16.95 3.91
N PRO A 220 -3.76 -16.94 3.05
CA PRO A 220 -2.85 -18.08 2.85
C PRO A 220 -1.84 -18.22 4.00
N VAL A 221 -2.36 -18.48 5.20
CA VAL A 221 -1.65 -18.58 6.48
C VAL A 221 -2.21 -19.77 7.24
N ARG A 222 -1.39 -20.47 8.02
CA ARG A 222 -1.86 -21.63 8.80
C ARG A 222 -2.81 -21.15 9.90
N GLN A 223 -3.92 -21.85 10.07
CA GLN A 223 -4.91 -21.53 11.09
C GLN A 223 -4.28 -21.46 12.50
N ASN A 224 -3.37 -22.38 12.83
CA ASN A 224 -2.65 -22.37 14.10
C ASN A 224 -1.86 -21.06 14.36
N ASP A 225 -1.31 -20.44 13.31
CA ASP A 225 -0.57 -19.19 13.47
C ASP A 225 -1.54 -18.02 13.72
N ILE A 226 -2.70 -18.02 13.05
CA ILE A 226 -3.79 -17.05 13.29
C ILE A 226 -4.31 -17.20 14.72
N ASP A 227 -4.55 -18.43 15.16
CA ASP A 227 -5.05 -18.73 16.51
C ASP A 227 -4.04 -18.30 17.57
N SER A 228 -2.74 -18.50 17.32
CA SER A 228 -1.65 -18.05 18.20
C SER A 228 -1.64 -16.52 18.35
N LEU A 229 -1.77 -15.78 17.25
CA LEU A 229 -1.87 -14.33 17.27
C LEU A 229 -3.13 -13.84 18.00
N ASN A 230 -4.26 -14.50 17.78
CA ASN A 230 -5.52 -14.18 18.46
C ASN A 230 -5.44 -14.45 19.96
N HIS A 231 -4.80 -15.56 20.37
CA HIS A 231 -4.56 -15.85 21.78
C HIS A 231 -3.66 -14.79 22.43
N LEU A 232 -2.58 -14.38 21.77
CA LEU A 232 -1.71 -13.30 22.24
C LEU A 232 -2.45 -11.97 22.35
N ARG A 233 -3.33 -11.65 21.40
CA ARG A 233 -4.20 -10.47 21.45
C ARG A 233 -5.10 -10.51 22.68
N GLU A 234 -5.75 -11.64 22.94
CA GLU A 234 -6.66 -11.80 24.08
C GLU A 234 -5.92 -11.62 25.40
N MET A 235 -4.73 -12.23 25.57
CA MET A 235 -3.90 -12.03 26.75
C MET A 235 -3.52 -10.55 26.96
N LYS A 236 -3.19 -9.82 25.88
CA LYS A 236 -2.88 -8.38 25.96
C LYS A 236 -4.08 -7.56 26.41
N ILE A 237 -5.28 -7.84 25.86
CA ILE A 237 -6.52 -7.16 26.23
C ILE A 237 -6.88 -7.42 27.70
N GLN A 238 -6.80 -8.67 28.14
CA GLN A 238 -7.07 -9.04 29.54
C GLN A 238 -6.11 -8.34 30.50
N ARG A 239 -4.82 -8.25 30.14
CA ARG A 239 -3.83 -7.51 30.95
C ARG A 239 -4.22 -6.05 31.13
N PHE A 240 -4.66 -5.37 30.08
CA PHE A 240 -5.14 -4.00 30.19
C PHE A 240 -6.37 -3.91 31.11
N ASN A 241 -7.36 -4.78 30.91
CA ASN A 241 -8.59 -4.78 31.71
C ASN A 241 -8.31 -4.99 33.22
N CYS A 242 -7.43 -5.93 33.57
CA CYS A 242 -7.03 -6.17 34.96
C CYS A 242 -6.30 -4.96 35.58
N GLN A 243 -5.45 -4.28 34.80
CA GLN A 243 -4.76 -3.07 35.28
C GLN A 243 -5.75 -1.94 35.59
N TYR A 244 -6.75 -1.72 34.72
CA TYR A 244 -7.79 -0.72 34.96
C TYR A 244 -8.66 -1.05 36.18
N GLN A 245 -9.02 -2.32 36.38
CA GLN A 245 -9.81 -2.77 37.54
C GLN A 245 -9.03 -2.68 38.86
N SER A 246 -7.69 -2.78 38.83
CA SER A 246 -6.85 -2.62 40.03
C SER A 246 -6.61 -1.16 40.45
N LEU A 247 -6.97 -0.21 39.59
CA LEU A 247 -6.80 1.24 39.80
C LEU A 247 -8.13 1.96 40.10
N SER A 248 -9.25 1.25 40.07
CA SER A 248 -10.61 1.72 40.35
C SER A 248 -11.14 1.15 41.67
#